data_AF-A0A554WXT7-F1
#
_entry.id   AF-A0A554WXT7-F1
#
_cell.length_a   1.000
_cell.length_b   1.000
_cell.length_c   1.000
_cell.angle_alpha   90.00
_cell.angle_beta   90.00
_cell.angle_gamma   90.00
#
_symmetry.space_group_name_H-M   'P 1'
#
loop_
_entity.id
_entity.type
_entity.pdbx_description
1 polymer ?
#
loop_
_entity_poly.entity_id
_entity_poly.type
_entity_poly.pdbx_seq_one_letter_code
_entity_poly.pdbx_strand_id
1 'polypeptide(L)'
;MSLGGQFTVSPDTRDAADELRSRILSACGQEHARRLAVGTFHSLALAQLRRASRTRPPRLLSEGERLAVLRRCWKQHAPNIPFDDVVQAIDASKARLTPVPFADPQIEAAFNGYQELMESEGAIDFADLLLLSVRRMARGDMPPLPIRWLLVDEAQDMDEVQMEWILLHGRAGAEVTLVGDDDQSLYAFRNALGYDGLRRVAVALSATETRWSQ
;
A
#
# COMPACT_ATOMS: atom_id res chain seq x y z
N MET A 1 -5.74 6.06 -29.40
CA MET A 1 -6.77 6.29 -28.37
C MET A 1 -6.56 5.30 -27.24
N SER A 2 -5.89 5.72 -26.16
CA SER A 2 -5.73 4.89 -24.96
C SER A 2 -7.08 4.86 -24.23
N LEU A 3 -7.75 3.71 -24.21
CA LEU A 3 -8.92 3.50 -23.38
C LEU A 3 -8.43 3.50 -21.93
N GLY A 4 -8.48 4.66 -21.26
CA GLY A 4 -8.04 4.83 -19.88
C GLY A 4 -8.83 3.90 -18.96
N GLY A 5 -8.14 2.97 -18.32
CA GLY A 5 -8.74 2.09 -17.32
C GLY A 5 -9.24 2.90 -16.12
N GLN A 6 -10.31 2.42 -15.52
CA GLN A 6 -10.82 2.85 -14.21
C GLN A 6 -10.30 1.87 -13.18
N PHE A 7 -9.72 2.38 -12.09
CA PHE A 7 -9.18 1.56 -11.02
C PHE A 7 -9.86 1.88 -9.71
N THR A 8 -10.26 0.83 -9.01
CA THR A 8 -10.74 0.93 -7.63
C THR A 8 -9.78 0.18 -6.72
N VAL A 9 -9.38 0.83 -5.63
CA VAL A 9 -8.45 0.31 -4.65
C VAL A 9 -9.16 0.26 -3.31
N SER A 10 -9.17 -0.93 -2.70
CA SER A 10 -9.50 -1.06 -1.29
C SER A 10 -8.20 -1.32 -0.51
N PRO A 11 -7.94 -0.60 0.60
CA PRO A 11 -6.77 -0.80 1.44
C PRO A 11 -6.72 -2.21 2.04
N ASP A 12 -7.87 -2.76 2.43
CA ASP A 12 -7.88 -3.85 3.42
C ASP A 12 -7.93 -5.25 2.85
N THR A 13 -8.90 -5.56 1.97
CA THR A 13 -9.09 -6.95 1.54
C THR A 13 -9.44 -7.09 0.07
N ARG A 14 -9.04 -8.23 -0.48
CA ARG A 14 -9.44 -8.63 -1.83
C ARG A 14 -10.95 -8.84 -1.93
N ASP A 15 -11.58 -9.29 -0.86
CA ASP A 15 -13.02 -9.54 -0.82
C ASP A 15 -13.82 -8.23 -0.93
N ALA A 16 -13.41 -7.19 -0.19
CA ALA A 16 -13.99 -5.85 -0.32
C ALA A 16 -13.80 -5.30 -1.75
N ALA A 17 -12.62 -5.52 -2.33
CA ALA A 17 -12.33 -5.13 -3.70
C ALA A 17 -13.26 -5.88 -4.71
N ASP A 18 -13.42 -7.19 -4.56
CA ASP A 18 -14.28 -8.00 -5.46
C ASP A 18 -15.77 -7.68 -5.30
N GLU A 19 -16.23 -7.36 -4.08
CA GLU A 19 -17.59 -6.87 -3.83
C GLU A 19 -17.85 -5.54 -4.53
N LEU A 20 -16.95 -4.57 -4.36
CA LEU A 20 -17.04 -3.25 -4.97
C LEU A 20 -17.06 -3.34 -6.50
N ARG A 21 -16.26 -4.25 -7.07
CA ARG A 21 -16.29 -4.59 -8.50
C ARG A 21 -17.68 -5.06 -8.93
N SER A 22 -18.26 -6.01 -8.19
CA SER A 22 -19.59 -6.56 -8.49
C SER A 22 -20.66 -5.47 -8.49
N ARG A 23 -20.66 -4.60 -7.48
CA ARG A 23 -21.60 -3.49 -7.34
C ARG A 23 -21.49 -2.49 -8.50
N ILE A 24 -20.27 -2.07 -8.86
CA ILE A 24 -20.04 -1.14 -9.98
C ILE A 24 -20.54 -1.74 -11.30
N LEU A 25 -20.25 -3.02 -11.58
CA LEU A 25 -20.69 -3.66 -12.82
C LEU A 25 -22.20 -3.91 -12.86
N SER A 26 -22.83 -4.14 -11.72
CA SER A 26 -24.29 -4.22 -11.63
C SER A 26 -24.97 -2.88 -11.92
N ALA A 27 -24.36 -1.77 -11.54
CA ALA A 27 -24.91 -0.43 -11.74
C ALA A 27 -24.61 0.12 -13.15
N CYS A 28 -23.41 -0.12 -13.67
CA CYS A 28 -22.93 0.51 -14.90
C CYS A 28 -22.96 -0.40 -16.13
N GLY A 29 -23.19 -1.70 -15.98
CA GLY A 29 -23.19 -2.67 -17.07
C GLY A 29 -21.91 -3.51 -17.17
N GLN A 30 -22.08 -4.79 -17.52
CA GLN A 30 -21.01 -5.79 -17.57
C GLN A 30 -20.02 -5.55 -18.72
N GLU A 31 -20.42 -4.81 -19.76
CA GLU A 31 -19.57 -4.42 -20.88
C GLU A 31 -18.36 -3.58 -20.45
N HIS A 32 -18.43 -2.94 -19.28
CA HIS A 32 -17.34 -2.13 -18.72
C HIS A 32 -16.33 -2.94 -17.91
N ALA A 33 -16.58 -4.24 -17.67
CA ALA A 33 -15.73 -5.12 -16.86
C ALA A 33 -14.27 -5.18 -17.32
N ARG A 34 -14.00 -5.01 -18.62
CA ARG A 34 -12.64 -5.01 -19.18
C ARG A 34 -11.84 -3.73 -18.89
N ARG A 35 -12.53 -2.64 -18.56
CA ARG A 35 -11.94 -1.33 -18.28
C ARG A 35 -11.81 -1.07 -16.77
N LEU A 36 -12.53 -1.85 -15.96
CA LEU A 36 -12.51 -1.76 -14.51
C LEU A 36 -11.50 -2.76 -13.94
N ALA A 37 -10.44 -2.24 -13.35
CA ALA A 37 -9.51 -3.02 -12.56
C ALA A 37 -9.75 -2.74 -11.08
N VAL A 38 -9.80 -3.80 -10.29
CA VAL A 38 -10.06 -3.70 -8.85
C VAL A 38 -9.05 -4.55 -8.12
N GLY A 39 -8.50 -4.04 -7.02
CA GLY A 39 -7.48 -4.74 -6.25
C GLY A 39 -7.05 -3.95 -5.01
N THR A 40 -6.03 -4.48 -4.33
CA THR A 40 -5.37 -3.80 -3.23
C THR A 40 -4.17 -3.02 -3.75
N PHE A 41 -3.60 -2.11 -2.94
CA PHE A 41 -2.35 -1.43 -3.27
C PHE A 41 -1.25 -2.41 -3.69
N HIS A 42 -1.15 -3.53 -2.97
CA HIS A 42 -0.15 -4.58 -3.23
C HIS A 42 -0.33 -5.26 -4.58
N SER A 43 -1.55 -5.65 -4.96
CA SER A 43 -1.78 -6.32 -6.25
C SER A 43 -1.50 -5.38 -7.43
N LEU A 44 -1.80 -4.09 -7.26
CA LEU A 44 -1.52 -3.06 -8.25
C LEU A 44 -0.03 -2.70 -8.34
N ALA A 45 0.66 -2.60 -7.21
CA ALA A 45 2.12 -2.43 -7.16
C ALA A 45 2.85 -3.59 -7.84
N LEU A 46 2.41 -4.84 -7.60
CA LEU A 46 2.96 -6.01 -8.28
C LEU A 46 2.74 -5.96 -9.79
N ALA A 47 1.55 -5.56 -10.24
CA ALA A 47 1.24 -5.40 -11.65
C ALA A 47 2.13 -4.34 -12.32
N GLN A 48 2.39 -3.23 -11.63
CA GLN A 48 3.31 -2.18 -12.09
C GLN A 48 4.73 -2.69 -12.24
N LEU A 49 5.27 -3.32 -11.19
CA LEU A 49 6.64 -3.83 -11.20
C LEU A 49 6.85 -4.88 -12.30
N ARG A 50 5.86 -5.75 -12.54
CA ARG A 50 5.88 -6.72 -13.64
C ARG A 50 5.83 -6.06 -15.03
N ARG A 51 5.14 -4.94 -15.18
CA ARG A 51 5.08 -4.19 -16.44
C ARG A 51 6.36 -3.41 -16.72
N ALA A 52 6.98 -2.86 -15.67
CA ALA A 52 8.14 -1.99 -15.77
C ALA A 52 9.47 -2.75 -15.82
N SER A 53 9.53 -3.96 -15.28
CA SER A 53 10.74 -4.78 -15.30
C SER A 53 10.69 -5.84 -16.40
N ARG A 54 11.80 -5.97 -17.14
CA ARG A 54 12.05 -7.14 -18.01
C ARG A 54 12.63 -8.32 -17.23
N THR A 55 13.14 -8.08 -16.02
CA THR A 55 13.66 -9.14 -15.15
C THR A 55 12.54 -9.69 -14.27
N ARG A 56 12.71 -10.93 -13.83
CA ARG A 56 11.77 -11.58 -12.91
C ARG A 56 11.67 -10.74 -11.61
N PRO A 57 10.46 -10.40 -11.15
CA PRO A 57 10.32 -9.69 -9.87
C PRO A 57 10.87 -10.55 -8.72
N PRO A 58 11.28 -9.92 -7.59
CA PRO A 58 11.71 -10.66 -6.40
C PRO A 58 10.63 -11.65 -5.94
N ARG A 59 11.04 -12.69 -5.22
CA ARG A 59 10.10 -13.66 -4.63
C ARG A 59 9.28 -12.95 -3.56
N LEU A 60 7.97 -12.89 -3.74
CA LEU A 60 7.07 -12.36 -2.73
C LEU A 60 6.78 -13.44 -1.68
N LEU A 61 7.07 -13.14 -0.41
CA LEU A 61 6.74 -14.01 0.71
C LEU A 61 5.25 -13.94 1.03
N SER A 62 4.63 -15.09 1.30
CA SER A 62 3.33 -15.16 1.96
C SER A 62 3.44 -14.71 3.42
N GLU A 63 2.31 -14.40 4.06
CA GLU A 63 2.29 -13.98 5.47
C GLU A 63 2.87 -15.06 6.40
N GLY A 64 2.59 -16.34 6.14
CA GLY A 64 3.17 -17.44 6.90
C GLY A 64 4.69 -17.54 6.75
N GLU A 65 5.22 -17.34 5.53
CA GLU A 65 6.67 -17.30 5.29
C GLU A 65 7.30 -16.08 5.96
N ARG A 66 6.70 -14.90 5.82
CA ARG A 66 7.13 -13.66 6.49
C ARG A 66 7.25 -13.86 8.00
N LEU A 67 6.20 -14.38 8.64
CA LEU A 67 6.20 -14.63 10.09
C LEU A 67 7.24 -15.67 10.50
N ALA A 68 7.53 -16.67 9.67
CA ALA A 68 8.58 -17.64 9.95
C ALA A 68 9.98 -16.99 9.94
N VAL A 69 10.26 -16.14 8.96
CA VAL A 69 11.51 -15.38 8.85
C VAL A 69 11.63 -14.40 10.03
N LEU A 70 10.60 -13.60 10.30
CA LEU A 70 10.58 -12.68 11.44
C LEU A 70 10.80 -13.39 12.77
N ARG A 71 10.16 -14.55 12.98
CA ARG A 71 10.32 -15.34 14.21
C ARG A 71 11.74 -15.86 14.39
N ARG A 72 12.45 -16.18 13.31
CA ARG A 72 13.86 -16.58 13.35
C ARG A 72 14.74 -15.41 13.78
N CYS A 73 14.58 -14.23 13.16
CA CYS A 73 15.35 -13.03 13.49
C CYS A 73 15.05 -12.55 14.92
N TRP A 74 13.78 -12.57 15.32
CA TRP A 74 13.35 -12.26 16.68
C TRP A 74 14.05 -13.13 17.74
N LYS A 75 14.04 -14.47 17.57
CA LYS A 75 14.72 -15.39 18.50
C LYS A 75 16.21 -15.10 18.66
N GLN A 76 16.85 -14.64 17.59
CA GLN A 76 18.29 -14.39 17.56
C GLN A 76 18.67 -13.05 18.17
N HIS A 77 17.87 -12.00 17.93
CA HIS A 77 18.27 -10.62 18.21
C HIS A 77 17.46 -9.93 19.30
N ALA A 78 16.18 -10.30 19.48
CA ALA A 78 15.26 -9.65 20.40
C ALA A 78 14.39 -10.64 21.23
N PRO A 79 14.93 -11.76 21.76
CA PRO A 79 14.12 -12.78 22.44
C PRO A 79 13.46 -12.29 23.73
N ASN A 80 13.93 -11.17 24.28
CA ASN A 80 13.40 -10.56 25.51
C ASN A 80 12.24 -9.59 25.25
N ILE A 81 11.97 -9.25 23.99
CA ILE A 81 10.88 -8.36 23.58
C ILE A 81 9.72 -9.24 23.10
N PRO A 82 8.45 -8.93 23.46
CA PRO A 82 7.32 -9.66 22.90
C PRO A 82 7.35 -9.68 21.37
N PHE A 83 7.13 -10.86 20.77
CA PHE A 83 7.23 -11.01 19.32
C PHE A 83 6.33 -10.03 18.57
N ASP A 84 5.10 -9.83 19.05
CA ASP A 84 4.12 -8.94 18.42
C ASP A 84 4.57 -7.47 18.44
N ASP A 85 5.32 -7.04 19.48
CA ASP A 85 5.88 -5.68 19.56
C ASP A 85 6.99 -5.48 18.51
N VAL A 86 7.82 -6.51 18.28
CA VAL A 86 8.85 -6.49 17.24
C VAL A 86 8.22 -6.44 15.85
N VAL A 87 7.20 -7.26 15.60
CA VAL A 87 6.45 -7.24 14.33
C VAL A 87 5.82 -5.87 14.11
N GLN A 88 5.15 -5.31 15.12
CA GLN A 88 4.53 -4.00 15.04
C GLN A 88 5.54 -2.88 14.75
N ALA A 89 6.70 -2.90 15.39
CA ALA A 89 7.75 -1.91 15.16
C ALA A 89 8.30 -2.00 13.72
N ILE A 90 8.51 -3.22 13.21
CA ILE A 90 8.96 -3.45 11.84
C ILE A 90 7.93 -2.96 10.82
N ASP A 91 6.65 -3.27 11.04
CA ASP A 91 5.57 -2.80 10.18
C ASP A 91 5.45 -1.28 10.19
N ALA A 92 5.57 -0.65 11.36
CA ALA A 92 5.62 0.80 11.49
C ALA A 92 6.82 1.44 10.76
N SER A 93 7.95 0.74 10.71
CA SER A 93 9.12 1.21 9.95
C SER A 93 8.91 1.07 8.43
N LYS A 94 8.23 0.02 7.96
CA LYS A 94 7.99 -0.21 6.54
C LYS A 94 6.80 0.58 5.98
N ALA A 95 5.88 1.02 6.83
CA ALA A 95 4.78 1.93 6.51
C ALA A 95 5.23 3.40 6.34
N ARG A 96 6.53 3.67 6.26
CA ARG A 96 7.13 5.01 6.11
C ARG A 96 8.05 5.09 4.91
N LEU A 97 8.09 6.25 4.27
CA LEU A 97 9.00 6.50 3.14
C LEU A 97 10.45 6.66 3.61
N THR A 98 10.61 7.37 4.72
CA THR A 98 11.90 7.66 5.35
C THR A 98 12.05 6.79 6.59
N PRO A 99 13.04 5.88 6.64
CA PRO A 99 13.31 5.07 7.82
C PRO A 99 13.61 5.97 9.03
N VAL A 100 13.03 5.63 10.17
CA VAL A 100 13.34 6.26 11.46
C VAL A 100 14.12 5.22 12.28
N PRO A 101 15.20 5.61 12.97
CA PRO A 101 15.92 4.69 13.85
C PRO A 101 14.99 4.07 14.88
N PHE A 102 15.16 2.77 15.14
CA PHE A 102 14.41 2.11 16.19
C PHE A 102 14.90 2.60 17.56
N ALA A 103 13.98 2.82 18.49
CA ALA A 103 14.34 3.23 19.84
C ALA A 103 15.05 2.10 20.61
N ASP A 104 14.70 0.85 20.33
CA ASP A 104 15.31 -0.33 20.94
C ASP A 104 16.33 -0.98 19.98
N PRO A 105 17.62 -1.06 20.36
CA PRO A 105 18.66 -1.67 19.53
C PRO A 105 18.44 -3.16 19.22
N GLN A 106 17.71 -3.91 20.06
CA GLN A 106 17.38 -5.31 19.78
C GLN A 106 16.36 -5.41 18.64
N ILE A 107 15.37 -4.52 18.61
CA ILE A 107 14.41 -4.43 17.50
C ILE A 107 15.15 -4.02 16.22
N GLU A 108 16.07 -3.05 16.30
CA GLU A 108 16.90 -2.65 15.16
C GLU A 108 17.71 -3.84 14.62
N ALA A 109 18.36 -4.60 15.50
CA ALA A 109 19.13 -5.78 15.11
C ALA A 109 18.23 -6.87 14.50
N ALA A 110 17.02 -7.10 15.04
CA ALA A 110 16.06 -8.04 14.48
C ALA A 110 15.58 -7.60 13.09
N PHE A 111 15.32 -6.31 12.90
CA PHE A 111 14.93 -5.74 11.61
C PHE A 111 16.06 -5.86 10.58
N ASN A 112 17.30 -5.50 10.95
CA ASN A 112 18.45 -5.61 10.04
C ASN A 112 18.69 -7.06 9.62
N GLY A 113 18.69 -8.00 10.57
CA GLY A 113 18.80 -9.43 10.26
C GLY A 113 17.64 -9.96 9.41
N TYR A 114 16.44 -9.40 9.57
CA TYR A 114 15.29 -9.71 8.72
C TYR A 114 15.47 -9.22 7.28
N GLN A 115 15.90 -7.97 7.10
CA GLN A 115 16.17 -7.38 5.77
C GLN A 115 17.32 -8.12 5.06
N GLU A 116 18.41 -8.42 5.76
CA GLU A 116 19.56 -9.18 5.23
C GLU A 116 19.17 -10.58 4.77
N LEU A 117 18.34 -11.29 5.57
CA LEU A 117 17.88 -12.63 5.21
C LEU A 117 17.01 -12.60 3.96
N MET A 118 16.06 -11.68 3.88
CA MET A 118 15.23 -11.51 2.68
C MET A 118 16.06 -11.17 1.44
N GLU A 119 17.04 -10.26 1.58
CA GLU A 119 17.96 -9.90 0.49
C GLU A 119 18.75 -11.13 0.00
N SER A 120 19.28 -11.93 0.93
CA SER A 120 20.04 -13.15 0.60
C SER A 120 19.20 -14.22 -0.13
N GLU A 121 17.88 -14.24 0.11
CA GLU A 121 16.93 -15.14 -0.56
C GLU A 121 16.34 -14.54 -1.85
N GLY A 122 16.71 -13.30 -2.20
CA GLY A 122 16.10 -12.57 -3.32
C GLY A 122 14.59 -12.38 -3.14
N ALA A 123 14.15 -12.25 -1.89
CA ALA A 123 12.77 -12.17 -1.47
C ALA A 123 12.39 -10.78 -0.96
N ILE A 124 11.10 -10.48 -1.00
CA ILE A 124 10.48 -9.27 -0.42
C ILE A 124 9.15 -9.66 0.22
N ASP A 125 8.67 -8.88 1.18
CA ASP A 125 7.29 -8.97 1.66
C ASP A 125 6.35 -8.00 0.92
N PHE A 126 5.09 -7.95 1.37
CA PHE A 126 4.08 -7.06 0.81
C PHE A 126 4.40 -5.57 1.04
N ALA A 127 4.89 -5.20 2.23
CA ALA A 127 5.22 -3.81 2.52
C ALA A 127 6.40 -3.32 1.66
N ASP A 128 7.44 -4.16 1.50
CA ASP A 128 8.58 -3.90 0.62
C ASP A 128 8.16 -3.74 -0.84
N LEU A 129 7.20 -4.56 -1.31
CA LEU A 129 6.67 -4.47 -2.66
C LEU A 129 6.07 -3.10 -2.96
N LEU A 130 5.23 -2.59 -2.05
CA LEU A 130 4.59 -1.30 -2.22
C LEU A 130 5.62 -0.16 -2.12
N LEU A 131 6.51 -0.22 -1.12
CA LEU A 131 7.57 0.76 -0.93
C LEU A 131 8.54 0.81 -2.11
N LEU A 132 8.91 -0.33 -2.68
CA LEU A 132 9.72 -0.41 -3.90
C LEU A 132 9.00 0.23 -5.08
N SER A 133 7.71 -0.03 -5.24
CA SER A 133 6.89 0.57 -6.29
C SER A 133 6.89 2.10 -6.19
N VAL A 134 6.62 2.64 -5.00
CA VAL A 134 6.66 4.09 -4.74
C VAL A 134 8.03 4.68 -5.03
N ARG A 135 9.11 4.06 -4.52
CA ARG A 135 10.48 4.55 -4.73
C ARG A 135 10.87 4.58 -6.21
N ARG A 136 10.50 3.56 -6.98
CA ARG A 136 10.79 3.52 -8.43
C ARG A 136 9.99 4.56 -9.22
N MET A 137 8.73 4.80 -8.83
CA MET A 137 7.93 5.88 -9.40
C MET A 137 8.52 7.25 -9.10
N ALA A 138 8.85 7.52 -7.82
CA ALA A 138 9.42 8.79 -7.39
C ALA A 138 10.76 9.12 -8.07
N ARG A 139 11.56 8.11 -8.40
CA ARG A 139 12.84 8.27 -9.13
C ARG A 139 12.68 8.41 -10.64
N GLY A 140 11.49 8.12 -11.19
CA GLY A 140 11.24 8.09 -12.64
C GLY A 140 11.66 6.80 -13.34
N ASP A 141 12.09 5.77 -12.59
CA ASP A 141 12.50 4.46 -13.12
C ASP A 141 11.30 3.60 -13.57
N MET A 142 10.10 3.96 -13.13
CA MET A 142 8.85 3.28 -13.43
C MET A 142 7.72 4.31 -13.52
N PRO A 143 6.94 4.37 -14.62
CA PRO A 143 5.80 5.28 -14.67
C PRO A 143 4.66 4.77 -13.75
N PRO A 144 3.82 5.66 -13.22
CA PRO A 144 2.54 5.27 -12.61
C PRO A 144 1.66 4.48 -13.59
N LEU A 145 0.63 3.81 -13.06
CA LEU A 145 -0.30 3.08 -13.92
C LEU A 145 -0.98 4.04 -14.91
N PRO A 146 -1.18 3.63 -16.17
CA PRO A 146 -1.84 4.45 -17.19
C PRO A 146 -3.36 4.44 -16.98
N ILE A 147 -3.80 5.05 -15.89
CA ILE A 147 -5.20 5.06 -15.42
C ILE A 147 -5.76 6.46 -15.54
N ARG A 148 -7.05 6.54 -15.86
CA ARG A 148 -7.74 7.83 -15.89
C ARG A 148 -8.35 8.17 -14.52
N TRP A 149 -8.95 7.18 -13.87
CA TRP A 149 -9.67 7.35 -12.62
C TRP A 149 -9.11 6.41 -11.57
N LEU A 150 -8.87 6.94 -10.37
CA LEU A 150 -8.41 6.20 -9.19
C LEU A 150 -9.39 6.44 -8.04
N LEU A 151 -10.19 5.43 -7.71
CA LEU A 151 -11.06 5.44 -6.54
C LEU A 151 -10.38 4.66 -5.41
N VAL A 152 -10.23 5.28 -4.25
CA VAL A 152 -9.69 4.65 -3.03
C VAL A 152 -10.79 4.66 -1.97
N ASP A 153 -11.20 3.48 -1.55
CA ASP A 153 -12.13 3.28 -0.44
C ASP A 153 -11.37 3.25 0.90
N GLU A 154 -12.05 3.41 2.03
CA GLU A 154 -11.46 3.37 3.39
C GLU A 154 -10.15 4.18 3.52
N ALA A 155 -10.08 5.34 2.87
CA ALA A 155 -8.84 6.11 2.76
C ALA A 155 -8.33 6.60 4.13
N GLN A 156 -9.15 6.59 5.18
CA GLN A 156 -8.75 6.94 6.54
C GLN A 156 -7.71 5.96 7.12
N ASP A 157 -7.70 4.72 6.63
CA ASP A 157 -6.79 3.68 7.08
C ASP A 157 -5.45 3.69 6.33
N MET A 158 -5.25 4.63 5.40
CA MET A 158 -4.04 4.66 4.59
C MET A 158 -2.80 5.06 5.39
N ASP A 159 -1.68 4.39 5.14
CA ASP A 159 -0.36 4.77 5.65
C ASP A 159 0.35 5.79 4.73
N GLU A 160 1.56 6.21 5.12
CA GLU A 160 2.35 7.19 4.36
C GLU A 160 2.76 6.68 2.96
N VAL A 161 3.05 5.38 2.85
CA VAL A 161 3.50 4.78 1.59
C VAL A 161 2.33 4.66 0.61
N GLN A 162 1.16 4.25 1.09
CA GLN A 162 -0.08 4.21 0.32
C GLN A 162 -0.49 5.61 -0.13
N MET A 163 -0.43 6.60 0.76
CA MET A 163 -0.68 8.00 0.44
C MET A 163 0.23 8.49 -0.70
N GLU A 164 1.55 8.24 -0.61
CA GLU A 164 2.48 8.67 -1.66
C GLU A 164 2.24 7.91 -2.97
N TRP A 165 1.85 6.63 -2.92
CA TRP A 165 1.44 5.89 -4.11
C TRP A 165 0.26 6.59 -4.81
N ILE A 166 -0.76 7.03 -4.06
CA ILE A 166 -1.91 7.78 -4.60
C ILE A 166 -1.44 9.10 -5.22
N LEU A 167 -0.62 9.86 -4.49
CA LEU A 167 -0.12 11.16 -4.93
C LEU A 167 0.67 11.07 -6.24
N LEU A 168 1.51 10.04 -6.40
CA LEU A 168 2.26 9.80 -7.63
C LEU A 168 1.35 9.55 -8.84
N HIS A 169 0.23 8.83 -8.65
CA HIS A 169 -0.76 8.63 -9.71
C HIS A 169 -1.53 9.92 -10.01
N GLY A 170 -1.96 10.66 -8.99
CA GLY A 170 -2.64 11.95 -9.14
C GLY A 170 -1.77 12.98 -9.87
N ARG A 171 -0.50 13.12 -9.48
CA ARG A 171 0.49 13.99 -10.14
C ARG A 171 0.77 13.59 -11.60
N ALA A 172 0.57 12.33 -11.96
CA ALA A 172 0.67 11.85 -13.33
C ALA A 172 -0.62 12.03 -14.15
N GLY A 173 -1.66 12.65 -13.58
CA GLY A 173 -2.89 13.02 -14.26
C GLY A 173 -4.08 12.08 -14.02
N ALA A 174 -3.99 11.15 -13.08
CA ALA A 174 -5.16 10.38 -12.65
C ALA A 174 -6.13 11.27 -11.87
N GLU A 175 -7.42 11.18 -12.19
CA GLU A 175 -8.51 11.80 -11.43
C GLU A 175 -8.77 10.93 -10.18
N VAL A 176 -8.38 11.45 -9.00
CA VAL A 176 -8.41 10.70 -7.73
C VAL A 176 -9.66 11.03 -6.92
N THR A 177 -10.38 10.00 -6.49
CA THR A 177 -11.48 10.09 -5.53
C THR A 177 -11.10 9.28 -4.30
N LEU A 178 -11.08 9.92 -3.13
CA LEU A 178 -10.91 9.26 -1.84
C LEU A 178 -12.26 9.21 -1.13
N VAL A 179 -12.60 8.05 -0.59
CA VAL A 179 -13.76 7.84 0.28
C VAL A 179 -13.24 7.36 1.63
N GLY A 180 -13.77 7.91 2.71
CA GLY A 180 -13.43 7.50 4.05
C GLY A 180 -14.38 8.06 5.09
N ASP A 181 -14.30 7.54 6.31
CA ASP A 181 -15.15 7.89 7.44
C ASP A 181 -14.32 8.44 8.61
N ASP A 182 -14.57 9.71 8.97
CA ASP A 182 -13.88 10.42 10.04
C ASP A 182 -14.14 9.76 11.41
N ASP A 183 -15.33 9.23 11.66
CA ASP A 183 -15.69 8.61 12.95
C ASP A 183 -14.98 7.26 13.15
N GLN A 184 -14.64 6.59 12.04
CA GLN A 184 -13.88 5.34 12.06
C GLN A 184 -12.37 5.55 12.16
N SER A 185 -11.88 6.78 11.94
CA SER A 185 -10.45 7.09 12.07
C SER A 185 -9.92 6.96 13.51
N LEU A 186 -10.79 6.95 14.53
CA LEU A 186 -10.43 6.63 15.92
C LEU A 186 -10.01 5.17 16.11
N TYR A 187 -10.42 4.28 15.21
CA TYR A 187 -10.08 2.86 15.18
C TYR A 187 -9.02 2.53 14.12
N ALA A 188 -8.44 3.55 13.48
CA ALA A 188 -7.59 3.36 12.32
C ALA A 188 -6.47 2.36 12.60
N PHE A 189 -6.22 1.48 11.63
CA PHE A 189 -5.20 0.45 11.74
C PHE A 189 -3.83 1.05 12.14
N ARG A 190 -2.99 0.25 12.80
CA ARG A 190 -1.68 0.70 13.29
C ARG A 190 -0.90 1.36 12.15
N ASN A 191 -0.53 2.63 12.31
CA ASN A 191 0.21 3.52 11.38
C ASN A 191 -0.60 4.29 10.33
N ALA A 192 -1.93 4.18 10.31
CA ALA A 192 -2.78 5.00 9.46
C ALA A 192 -2.62 6.50 9.75
N LEU A 193 -2.74 7.32 8.70
CA LEU A 193 -2.70 8.78 8.80
C LEU A 193 -4.03 9.39 9.23
N GLY A 194 -5.12 8.62 9.21
CA GLY A 194 -6.46 9.10 9.54
C GLY A 194 -6.94 10.21 8.60
N TYR A 195 -7.88 11.03 9.10
CA TYR A 195 -8.43 12.16 8.36
C TYR A 195 -7.37 13.18 7.90
N ASP A 196 -6.31 13.38 8.68
CA ASP A 196 -5.19 14.25 8.30
C ASP A 196 -4.49 13.76 7.03
N GLY A 197 -4.43 12.45 6.81
CA GLY A 197 -3.95 11.85 5.56
C GLY A 197 -4.81 12.26 4.36
N LEU A 198 -6.13 12.13 4.45
CA LEU A 198 -7.06 12.52 3.38
C LEU A 198 -6.90 14.00 3.05
N ARG A 199 -6.87 14.84 4.07
CA ARG A 199 -6.65 16.29 3.98
C ARG A 199 -5.36 16.62 3.22
N ARG A 200 -4.27 15.92 3.51
CA ARG A 200 -2.98 16.11 2.82
C ARG A 200 -3.11 15.79 1.33
N VAL A 201 -3.77 14.69 0.96
CA VAL A 201 -4.00 14.35 -0.46
C VAL A 201 -4.88 15.40 -1.13
N ALA A 202 -5.95 15.83 -0.48
CA ALA A 202 -6.86 16.84 -1.01
C ALA A 202 -6.13 18.15 -1.31
N VAL A 203 -5.27 18.62 -0.39
CA VAL A 203 -4.45 19.81 -0.59
C VAL A 203 -3.44 19.60 -1.73
N ALA A 204 -2.70 18.48 -1.73
CA ALA A 204 -1.66 18.23 -2.72
C ALA A 204 -2.20 18.07 -4.15
N LEU A 205 -3.43 17.57 -4.31
CA LEU A 205 -4.08 17.36 -5.60
C LEU A 205 -5.11 18.45 -5.95
N SER A 206 -5.23 19.51 -5.13
CA SER A 206 -6.24 20.57 -5.30
C SER A 206 -7.67 20.01 -5.44
N ALA A 207 -8.01 19.03 -4.60
CA ALA A 207 -9.27 18.31 -4.67
C ALA A 207 -10.43 19.11 -4.07
N THR A 208 -11.65 18.78 -4.51
CA THR A 208 -12.89 19.27 -3.91
C THR A 208 -13.32 18.34 -2.77
N GLU A 209 -13.47 18.87 -1.56
CA GLU A 209 -13.99 18.12 -0.42
C GLU A 209 -15.54 18.17 -0.42
N THR A 210 -16.19 17.01 -0.35
CA THR A 210 -17.65 16.91 -0.18
C THR A 210 -17.94 16.21 1.13
N ARG A 211 -18.69 16.86 2.02
CA ARG A 211 -19.18 16.26 3.26
C ARG A 211 -20.66 15.96 3.11
N TRP A 212 -21.04 14.72 3.41
CA TRP A 212 -22.45 14.35 3.49
C TRP A 212 -22.93 14.69 4.90
N SER A 213 -23.84 15.64 5.02
CA SER A 213 -24.60 15.83 6.26
C SER A 213 -25.53 14.63 6.43
N GLN A 214 -25.42 13.90 7.55
CA GLN A 214 -26.40 12.89 7.94
C GLN A 214 -27.79 13.51 8.13
#